data_AF-A0AAF0ZMN5-F1
#
_entry.id   AF-A0AAF0ZMN5-F1
#
_cell.length_a   1.000
_cell.length_b   1.000
_cell.length_c   1.000
_cell.angle_alpha   90.00
_cell.angle_beta   90.00
_cell.angle_gamma   90.00
#
_symmetry.space_group_name_H-M   'P 1'
#
loop_
_entity.id
_entity.type
_entity.pdbx_description
1 polymer ?
#
loop_
_entity_poly.entity_id
_entity_poly.type
_entity_poly.pdbx_seq_one_letter_code
_entity_poly.pdbx_strand_id
1 'polypeptide(L)'
;ELQGLQDKVKLVPIYLQNKSDWYKENVYPKNKVPSLEHNNKVIGESLDLVKYVDSSFEGPSLLSDGPENQKFAEELIAYSDTTFIPKVYRPFARDARTLSGAQFDYLEKSLHKFDDGPFFLGNSVRSLLSFI
;
A
#
# COMPACT_ATOMS: atom_id res chain seq x y z
N GLU A 1 -16.49 4.93 1.01
CA GLU A 1 -15.72 3.69 0.81
C GLU A 1 -14.95 3.79 -0.49
N LEU A 2 -13.72 3.28 -0.57
CA LEU A 2 -12.83 3.51 -1.73
C LEU A 2 -13.25 2.74 -2.99
N GLN A 3 -13.58 1.44 -2.87
CA GLN A 3 -13.97 0.60 -4.01
C GLN A 3 -15.31 -0.14 -3.87
N GLY A 4 -15.96 -0.14 -2.69
CA GLY A 4 -17.28 -0.77 -2.53
C GLY A 4 -17.28 -2.30 -2.71
N LEU A 5 -16.18 -2.98 -2.35
CA LEU A 5 -16.00 -4.43 -2.57
C LEU A 5 -16.40 -5.32 -1.38
N GLN A 6 -17.02 -4.77 -0.34
CA GLN A 6 -17.30 -5.45 0.93
C GLN A 6 -18.20 -6.69 0.72
N ASP A 7 -19.15 -6.60 -0.22
CA ASP A 7 -20.05 -7.71 -0.56
C ASP A 7 -19.42 -8.72 -1.55
N LYS A 8 -18.32 -8.32 -2.22
CA LYS A 8 -17.62 -9.13 -3.24
C LYS A 8 -16.39 -9.84 -2.68
N VAL A 9 -15.75 -9.27 -1.65
CA VAL A 9 -14.49 -9.76 -1.08
C VAL A 9 -14.70 -10.14 0.38
N LYS A 10 -14.67 -11.44 0.66
CA LYS A 10 -14.76 -11.96 2.02
C LYS A 10 -13.45 -11.70 2.78
N LEU A 11 -13.54 -11.03 3.93
CA LEU A 11 -12.42 -10.84 4.83
C LEU A 11 -12.20 -12.09 5.70
N VAL A 12 -10.97 -12.60 5.70
CA VAL A 12 -10.53 -13.71 6.56
C VAL A 12 -9.39 -13.22 7.44
N PRO A 13 -9.62 -12.88 8.73
CA PRO A 13 -8.57 -12.38 9.60
C PRO A 13 -7.58 -13.49 9.96
N ILE A 14 -6.28 -13.22 9.80
CA ILE A 14 -5.20 -14.11 10.23
C ILE A 14 -4.54 -13.53 11.49
N TYR A 15 -4.56 -14.28 12.59
CA TYR A 15 -3.88 -13.88 13.80
C TYR A 15 -2.36 -14.11 13.69
N LEU A 16 -1.59 -13.03 13.55
CA LEU A 16 -0.17 -13.13 13.17
C LEU A 16 0.74 -13.75 14.23
N GLN A 17 0.40 -13.63 15.51
CA GLN A 17 1.19 -14.21 16.61
C GLN A 17 0.97 -15.72 16.77
N ASN A 18 -0.14 -16.24 16.25
CA ASN A 18 -0.46 -17.66 16.26
C ASN A 18 -1.20 -17.99 14.96
N LYS A 19 -0.45 -17.97 13.85
CA LYS A 19 -0.98 -18.31 12.53
C LYS A 19 -1.23 -19.80 12.47
N SER A 20 -2.42 -20.18 12.04
CA SER A 20 -2.72 -21.60 11.83
C SER A 20 -1.98 -22.15 10.62
N ASP A 21 -1.54 -23.41 10.70
CA ASP A 21 -0.76 -24.07 9.64
C ASP A 21 -1.50 -24.15 8.30
N TRP A 22 -2.85 -24.29 8.33
CA TRP A 22 -3.67 -24.38 7.12
C TRP A 22 -3.46 -23.21 6.17
N TYR A 23 -3.15 -22.00 6.68
CA TYR A 23 -2.96 -20.84 5.83
C TYR A 23 -1.70 -20.98 4.98
N LYS A 24 -0.61 -21.46 5.57
CA LYS A 24 0.64 -21.73 4.84
C LYS A 24 0.48 -22.93 3.90
N GLU A 25 -0.19 -23.98 4.35
CA GLU A 25 -0.26 -25.24 3.62
C GLU A 25 -1.24 -25.19 2.44
N ASN A 26 -2.38 -24.50 2.61
CA ASN A 26 -3.51 -24.60 1.68
C ASN A 26 -3.83 -23.29 0.95
N VAL A 27 -3.36 -22.13 1.44
CA VAL A 27 -3.68 -20.84 0.82
C VAL A 27 -2.44 -20.14 0.29
N TYR A 28 -1.53 -19.72 1.18
CA TYR A 28 -0.39 -18.92 0.76
C TYR A 28 0.92 -19.42 1.39
N PRO A 29 1.73 -20.19 0.63
CA PRO A 29 2.98 -20.80 1.12
C PRO A 29 4.01 -19.84 1.71
N LYS A 30 4.03 -18.56 1.31
CA LYS A 30 4.91 -17.55 1.92
C LYS A 30 4.53 -17.22 3.37
N ASN A 31 3.34 -17.63 3.84
CA ASN A 31 2.83 -17.42 5.19
C ASN A 31 2.89 -15.95 5.66
N LYS A 32 2.64 -15.03 4.73
CA LYS A 32 2.61 -13.57 4.95
C LYS A 32 1.26 -13.03 4.51
N VAL A 33 0.81 -11.98 5.19
CA VAL A 33 -0.37 -11.20 4.77
C VAL A 33 0.10 -9.86 4.17
N PRO A 34 -0.72 -9.22 3.32
CA PRO A 34 -1.99 -9.72 2.79
C PRO A 34 -1.79 -10.78 1.67
N SER A 35 -2.83 -11.58 1.44
CA SER A 35 -2.98 -12.44 0.26
C SER A 35 -4.44 -12.42 -0.21
N LEU A 36 -4.67 -12.46 -1.51
CA LEU A 36 -5.99 -12.50 -2.13
C LEU A 36 -6.12 -13.78 -2.95
N GLU A 37 -7.18 -14.56 -2.69
CA GLU A 37 -7.57 -15.68 -3.53
C GLU A 37 -8.72 -15.24 -4.45
N HIS A 38 -8.50 -15.29 -5.76
CA HIS A 38 -9.51 -14.96 -6.76
C HIS A 38 -9.25 -15.75 -8.06
N ASN A 39 -10.29 -16.29 -8.68
CA ASN A 39 -10.18 -17.07 -9.93
C ASN A 39 -9.14 -18.20 -9.85
N ASN A 40 -9.16 -18.98 -8.77
CA ASN A 40 -8.23 -20.09 -8.50
C ASN A 40 -6.74 -19.69 -8.49
N LYS A 41 -6.45 -18.41 -8.23
CA LYS A 41 -5.10 -17.88 -8.08
C LYS A 41 -4.97 -17.19 -6.73
N VAL A 42 -3.82 -17.39 -6.09
CA VAL A 42 -3.47 -16.67 -4.86
C VAL A 42 -2.40 -15.63 -5.20
N ILE A 43 -2.72 -14.37 -4.91
CA ILE A 43 -1.88 -13.21 -5.15
C ILE A 43 -1.39 -12.72 -3.78
N GLY A 44 -0.09 -12.49 -3.66
CA GLY A 44 0.52 -11.86 -2.49
C GLY A 44 1.26 -10.58 -2.90
N GLU A 45 2.01 -9.99 -1.97
CA GLU A 45 2.65 -8.66 -2.10
C GLU A 45 1.62 -7.52 -2.17
N SER A 46 1.58 -6.68 -1.13
CA SER A 46 0.50 -5.68 -0.94
C SER A 46 0.31 -4.74 -2.14
N LEU A 47 1.39 -4.29 -2.78
CA LEU A 47 1.33 -3.41 -3.95
C LEU A 47 0.76 -4.11 -5.19
N ASP A 48 1.07 -5.39 -5.38
CA ASP A 48 0.52 -6.18 -6.48
C ASP A 48 -0.97 -6.45 -6.26
N LEU A 49 -1.39 -6.69 -5.00
CA LEU A 49 -2.81 -6.81 -4.65
C LEU A 49 -3.59 -5.54 -4.99
N VAL A 50 -3.09 -4.35 -4.63
CA VAL A 50 -3.83 -3.11 -4.90
C VAL A 50 -4.00 -2.90 -6.41
N LYS A 51 -2.95 -3.12 -7.20
CA LYS A 51 -3.02 -3.05 -8.68
C LYS A 51 -3.99 -4.08 -9.25
N TYR A 52 -3.99 -5.30 -8.70
CA TYR A 52 -4.89 -6.34 -9.14
C TYR A 52 -6.35 -5.99 -8.84
N VAL A 53 -6.62 -5.50 -7.63
CA VAL A 53 -7.96 -5.07 -7.20
C VAL A 53 -8.46 -3.94 -8.09
N ASP A 54 -7.64 -2.93 -8.36
CA ASP A 54 -8.00 -1.81 -9.22
C ASP A 54 -8.35 -2.22 -10.67
N SER A 55 -7.65 -3.22 -11.21
CA SER A 55 -7.85 -3.68 -12.58
C SER A 55 -8.88 -4.80 -12.75
N SER A 56 -9.22 -5.52 -11.68
CA SER A 56 -10.06 -6.73 -11.75
C SER A 56 -11.48 -6.56 -11.23
N PHE A 57 -11.77 -5.46 -10.54
CA PHE A 57 -13.09 -5.18 -9.99
C PHE A 57 -13.62 -3.83 -10.48
N GLU A 58 -14.94 -3.76 -10.62
CA GLU A 58 -15.63 -2.49 -10.88
C GLU A 58 -15.53 -1.58 -9.65
N GLY A 59 -15.34 -0.28 -9.87
CA GLY A 59 -15.31 0.72 -8.83
C GLY A 59 -14.56 1.98 -9.28
N PRO A 60 -14.49 3.00 -8.42
CA PRO A 60 -13.59 4.13 -8.63
C PRO A 60 -12.14 3.64 -8.74
N SER A 61 -11.40 4.12 -9.74
CA SER A 61 -9.99 3.76 -9.87
C SER A 61 -9.18 4.27 -8.68
N LEU A 62 -8.27 3.44 -8.19
CA LEU A 62 -7.28 3.72 -7.16
C LEU A 62 -6.00 4.30 -7.74
N LEU A 63 -5.86 4.34 -9.06
CA LEU A 63 -4.74 4.98 -9.73
C LEU A 63 -5.15 6.40 -10.17
N SER A 64 -4.17 7.30 -10.14
CA SER A 64 -4.39 8.66 -10.63
C SER A 64 -4.43 8.69 -12.15
N ASP A 65 -5.31 9.56 -12.65
CA ASP A 65 -5.43 9.84 -14.08
C ASP A 65 -4.29 10.76 -14.53
N GLY A 66 -3.62 10.41 -15.64
CA GLY A 66 -2.59 11.22 -16.26
C GLY A 66 -1.14 10.75 -15.99
N PRO A 67 -0.24 10.89 -16.99
CA PRO A 67 1.10 10.31 -16.94
C PRO A 67 2.00 10.93 -15.85
N GLU A 68 1.81 12.21 -15.52
CA GLU A 68 2.58 12.88 -14.47
C GLU A 68 2.23 12.35 -13.07
N ASN A 69 0.93 12.20 -12.79
CA ASN A 69 0.45 11.71 -11.51
C ASN A 69 0.84 10.24 -11.30
N GLN A 70 0.77 9.43 -12.36
CA GLN A 70 1.21 8.03 -12.34
C GLN A 70 2.70 7.92 -12.04
N LYS A 71 3.53 8.68 -12.77
CA LYS A 71 4.98 8.69 -12.53
C LYS A 71 5.32 9.10 -11.10
N PHE A 72 4.67 10.13 -10.58
CA PHE A 72 4.92 10.56 -9.21
C PHE A 72 4.45 9.55 -8.16
N ALA A 73 3.33 8.88 -8.39
CA ALA A 73 2.87 7.80 -7.52
C ALA A 73 3.90 6.65 -7.48
N GLU A 74 4.44 6.26 -8.63
CA GLU A 74 5.50 5.24 -8.72
C GLU A 74 6.78 5.67 -7.98
N GLU A 75 7.21 6.93 -8.14
CA GLU A 75 8.34 7.50 -7.42
C GLU A 75 8.12 7.45 -5.89
N LEU A 76 6.93 7.83 -5.42
CA LEU A 76 6.58 7.80 -3.99
C LEU A 76 6.53 6.37 -3.43
N ILE A 77 5.97 5.42 -4.18
CA ILE A 77 5.92 4.01 -3.78
C ILE A 77 7.35 3.45 -3.68
N ALA A 78 8.18 3.72 -4.69
CA ALA A 78 9.58 3.30 -4.70
C ALA A 78 10.37 3.92 -3.54
N TYR A 79 10.19 5.22 -3.28
CA TYR A 79 10.79 5.90 -2.14
C TYR A 79 10.36 5.27 -0.81
N SER A 80 9.07 4.95 -0.69
CA SER A 80 8.52 4.35 0.52
C SER A 80 9.17 3.01 0.86
N ASP A 81 9.19 2.09 -0.11
CA ASP A 81 9.74 0.74 0.05
C ASP A 81 11.26 0.75 0.27
N THR A 82 11.99 1.53 -0.53
CA THR A 82 13.46 1.48 -0.55
C THR A 82 14.11 2.37 0.51
N THR A 83 13.44 3.44 0.93
CA THR A 83 14.06 4.51 1.74
C THR A 83 13.27 4.81 3.00
N PHE A 84 11.98 5.15 2.90
CA PHE A 84 11.21 5.61 4.05
C PHE A 84 11.05 4.50 5.10
N ILE A 85 10.44 3.37 4.74
CA ILE A 85 10.20 2.27 5.68
C ILE A 85 11.52 1.78 6.30
N PRO A 86 12.60 1.49 5.52
CA PRO A 86 13.84 1.02 6.12
C PRO A 86 14.50 2.02 7.07
N LYS A 87 14.44 3.33 6.77
CA LYS A 87 15.09 4.37 7.60
C LYS A 87 14.25 4.85 8.77
N VAL A 88 12.93 4.73 8.69
CA VAL A 88 12.03 5.11 9.77
C VAL A 88 11.79 3.90 10.67
N TYR A 89 11.32 2.78 10.13
CA TYR A 89 10.90 1.61 10.90
C TYR A 89 12.07 0.83 11.53
N ARG A 90 13.18 0.60 10.82
CA ARG A 90 14.30 -0.18 11.39
C ARG A 90 14.99 0.53 12.57
N PRO A 91 15.20 1.86 12.54
CA PRO A 91 15.85 2.59 13.65
C PRO A 91 14.89 3.01 14.77
N PHE A 92 13.57 2.79 14.63
CA PHE A 92 12.61 3.05 15.72
C PHE A 92 12.96 2.30 17.02
N ALA A 93 13.75 1.22 16.94
CA ALA A 93 14.32 0.52 18.07
C ALA A 93 15.48 1.24 18.80
N ARG A 94 15.92 2.43 18.34
CA ARG A 94 17.08 3.15 18.88
C ARG A 94 16.83 4.63 19.19
N ASP A 95 16.52 5.46 18.19
CA ASP A 95 16.17 6.88 18.39
C ASP A 95 15.53 7.49 17.11
N ALA A 96 14.21 7.39 16.98
CA ALA A 96 13.49 7.78 15.77
C ALA A 96 13.54 9.28 15.46
N ARG A 97 13.68 10.14 16.49
CA ARG A 97 13.57 11.61 16.33
C ARG A 97 14.73 12.23 15.58
N THR A 98 15.95 11.71 15.75
CA THR A 98 17.15 12.25 15.09
C THR A 98 17.42 11.61 13.73
N LEU A 99 16.91 10.39 13.48
CA LEU A 99 17.23 9.60 12.30
C LEU A 99 16.20 9.67 11.17
N SER A 100 15.01 10.23 11.41
CA SER A 100 13.90 10.24 10.44
C SER A 100 13.51 11.60 9.88
N GLY A 101 14.05 12.72 10.40
CA GLY A 101 13.64 14.07 10.00
C GLY A 101 13.70 14.29 8.48
N ALA A 102 14.80 13.93 7.84
CA ALA A 102 14.96 14.05 6.39
C ALA A 102 13.97 13.18 5.58
N GLN A 103 13.45 12.08 6.15
CA GLN A 103 12.42 11.25 5.51
C GLN A 103 11.05 11.94 5.56
N PHE A 104 10.70 12.54 6.70
CA PHE A 104 9.47 13.32 6.82
C PHE A 104 9.53 14.63 6.02
N ASP A 105 10.68 15.32 5.98
CA ASP A 105 10.87 16.51 5.12
C ASP A 105 10.68 16.19 3.64
N TYR A 106 11.07 14.99 3.20
CA TYR A 106 10.83 14.54 1.83
C TYR A 106 9.32 14.37 1.59
N LEU A 107 8.60 13.69 2.49
CA LEU A 107 7.14 13.54 2.37
C LEU A 107 6.42 14.89 2.39
N GLU A 108 6.85 15.82 3.26
CA GLU A 108 6.31 17.18 3.31
C GLU A 108 6.49 17.89 1.97
N LYS A 109 7.71 17.89 1.40
CA LYS A 109 7.96 18.47 0.07
C LYS A 109 7.14 17.78 -1.03
N SER A 110 6.95 16.47 -0.92
CA SER A 110 6.13 15.71 -1.86
C SER A 110 4.65 16.09 -1.80
N LEU A 111 4.13 16.49 -0.64
CA LEU A 111 2.76 16.99 -0.50
C LEU A 111 2.56 18.33 -1.22
N HIS A 112 3.58 19.18 -1.28
CA HIS A 112 3.54 20.47 -2.00
C HIS A 112 3.72 20.34 -3.53
N LYS A 113 3.75 19.13 -4.11
CA LYS A 113 3.89 18.98 -5.56
C LYS A 113 2.63 19.39 -6.33
N PHE A 114 1.46 19.14 -5.76
CA PHE A 114 0.17 19.44 -6.38
C PHE A 114 -0.62 20.37 -5.46
N ASP A 115 -0.93 21.57 -5.95
CA ASP A 115 -1.61 22.62 -5.17
C ASP A 115 -3.14 22.48 -5.17
N ASP A 116 -3.67 21.50 -5.90
CA ASP A 116 -5.10 21.34 -6.08
C ASP A 116 -5.77 20.59 -4.92
N GLY A 117 -5.03 19.93 -4.01
CA GLY A 117 -5.63 19.27 -2.86
C GLY A 117 -4.66 18.72 -1.81
N PRO A 118 -5.17 18.09 -0.73
CA PRO A 118 -4.38 17.76 0.45
C PRO A 118 -3.63 16.42 0.37
N PHE A 119 -3.75 15.68 -0.73
CA PHE A 119 -3.10 14.38 -0.90
C PHE A 119 -1.84 14.50 -1.75
N PHE A 120 -0.96 13.50 -1.69
CA PHE A 120 0.24 13.41 -2.53
C PHE A 120 -0.04 13.49 -4.04
N LEU A 121 -1.28 13.23 -4.47
CA LEU A 121 -1.74 13.32 -5.85
C LEU A 121 -2.88 14.35 -5.99
N GLY A 122 -2.83 15.44 -5.22
CA GLY A 122 -3.77 16.56 -5.30
C GLY A 122 -5.09 16.31 -4.56
N ASN A 123 -6.23 16.59 -5.21
CA ASN A 123 -7.57 16.29 -4.68
C ASN A 123 -7.91 14.79 -4.64
N SER A 124 -7.06 13.97 -5.23
CA SER A 124 -7.32 12.55 -5.39
C SER A 124 -6.94 11.77 -4.14
N VAL A 125 -7.95 11.25 -3.42
CA VAL A 125 -7.76 10.23 -2.36
C VAL A 125 -7.25 8.90 -2.96
N ARG A 126 -7.04 8.82 -4.28
CA ARG A 126 -6.61 7.63 -5.04
C ARG A 126 -5.12 7.33 -4.87
N SER A 127 -4.63 7.41 -3.64
CA SER A 127 -3.23 7.14 -3.35
C SER A 127 -3.10 5.84 -2.59
N LEU A 128 -2.32 4.93 -3.19
CA LEU A 128 -1.75 3.69 -2.63
C LEU A 128 -1.10 3.86 -1.24
N LEU A 129 -0.88 5.11 -0.78
CA LEU A 129 -0.20 5.44 0.47
C LEU A 129 -1.05 5.26 1.74
N SER A 130 -2.34 4.93 1.63
CA SER A 130 -3.14 4.57 2.82
C SER A 130 -2.84 3.17 3.37
N PHE A 131 -2.05 2.37 2.67
CA PHE A 131 -1.72 0.97 3.02
C PHE A 131 -0.24 0.72 3.33
N ILE A 132 0.58 1.77 3.39
CA ILE A 132 1.96 1.70 3.89
C ILE A 132 2.00 2.29 5.31
#